data_AF-A0A0A9WZ41-F1
#
_entry.id   AF-A0A0A9WZ41-F1
#
_cell.length_a   1.000
_cell.length_b   1.000
_cell.length_c   1.000
_cell.angle_alpha   90.00
_cell.angle_beta   90.00
_cell.angle_gamma   90.00
#
_symmetry.space_group_name_H-M   'P 1'
#
loop_
_entity.id
_entity.type
_entity.pdbx_description
1 polymer ?
#
loop_
_entity_poly.entity_id
_entity_poly.type
_entity_poly.pdbx_seq_one_letter_code
_entity_poly.pdbx_strand_id
1 'polypeptide(L)'
;MVKSRKEKQSESKALSINHPNSRKALRLAKQVIKEAARNKSKSVHMLKRNVLGEKLLWFQEHLQSDILVYTPELLSELIQKYIARNDEELEQIQLKHSIGQRKNRQHASREDAIRLTKERDLEEFNGSGIEMVDILVPKMLEAFRKWDGNYGRLGLMKMAKFSRSSLERYKLLPVSKELLEKQDALRSETATDVMDGDEEKEEMDLDCQDAGSESESGLKSSCDEVTGDGEPFSDK
;
A
#
# COMPACT_ATOMS: atom_id res chain seq x y z
N MET A 1 -22.47 29.80 -18.17
CA MET A 1 -22.03 29.60 -16.76
C MET A 1 -22.38 30.85 -15.96
N VAL A 2 -23.33 30.78 -15.02
CA VAL A 2 -23.74 31.95 -14.21
C VAL A 2 -22.78 32.09 -13.02
N LYS A 3 -22.01 33.19 -12.99
CA LYS A 3 -21.10 33.48 -11.87
C LYS A 3 -21.86 33.57 -10.54
N SER A 4 -21.26 33.05 -9.47
CA SER A 4 -21.85 33.10 -8.13
C SER A 4 -21.98 34.54 -7.62
N ARG A 5 -22.93 34.79 -6.71
CA ARG A 5 -23.16 36.13 -6.12
C ARG A 5 -21.89 36.70 -5.45
N LYS A 6 -21.04 35.82 -4.92
CA LYS A 6 -19.80 36.20 -4.23
C LYS A 6 -18.70 36.64 -5.21
N GLU A 7 -18.56 35.95 -6.33
CA GLU A 7 -17.60 36.30 -7.40
C GLU A 7 -17.95 37.64 -8.06
N LYS A 8 -19.25 37.88 -8.31
CA LYS A 8 -19.72 39.19 -8.83
C LYS A 8 -19.40 40.35 -7.87
N GLN A 9 -19.48 40.10 -6.56
CA GLN A 9 -19.14 41.09 -5.54
C GLN A 9 -17.63 41.32 -5.38
N SER A 10 -16.78 40.33 -5.65
CA SER A 10 -15.32 40.53 -5.64
C SER A 10 -14.84 41.27 -6.88
N GLU A 11 -15.38 40.96 -8.06
CA GLU A 11 -15.04 41.65 -9.33
C GLU A 11 -15.40 43.14 -9.28
N SER A 12 -16.61 43.47 -8.84
CA SER A 12 -17.02 44.87 -8.65
C SER A 12 -16.15 45.63 -7.64
N LYS A 13 -15.70 44.97 -6.57
CA LYS A 13 -14.76 45.57 -5.62
C LYS A 13 -13.37 45.82 -6.22
N ALA A 14 -12.90 44.92 -7.08
CA ALA A 14 -11.62 45.06 -7.77
C ALA A 14 -11.62 46.20 -8.81
N LEU A 15 -12.69 46.32 -9.60
CA LEU A 15 -12.87 47.38 -10.60
C LEU A 15 -12.93 48.79 -9.97
N SER A 16 -13.35 48.87 -8.71
CA SER A 16 -13.48 50.12 -7.96
C SER A 16 -12.19 50.57 -7.24
N ILE A 17 -11.03 50.04 -7.63
CA ILE A 17 -9.70 50.40 -7.11
C ILE A 17 -8.99 51.31 -8.11
N ASN A 18 -8.67 52.54 -7.70
CA ASN A 18 -8.05 53.53 -8.58
C ASN A 18 -6.51 53.47 -8.60
N HIS A 19 -5.89 52.90 -7.55
CA HIS A 19 -4.42 52.81 -7.43
C HIS A 19 -4.00 51.54 -6.68
N PRO A 20 -2.92 50.86 -7.08
CA PRO A 20 -2.44 49.61 -6.45
C PRO A 20 -2.09 49.77 -4.97
N ASN A 21 -1.56 50.92 -4.56
CA ASN A 21 -1.22 51.20 -3.15
C ASN A 21 -2.35 51.87 -2.36
N SER A 22 -3.58 51.93 -2.90
CA SER A 22 -4.72 52.48 -2.17
C SER A 22 -5.05 51.65 -0.93
N ARG A 23 -5.58 52.27 0.14
CA ARG A 23 -6.09 51.56 1.34
C ARG A 23 -7.06 50.43 0.97
N LYS A 24 -7.90 50.65 -0.05
CA LYS A 24 -8.86 49.66 -0.54
C LYS A 24 -8.17 48.48 -1.20
N ALA A 25 -7.15 48.72 -2.01
CA ALA A 25 -6.32 47.70 -2.64
C ALA A 25 -5.56 46.87 -1.60
N LEU A 26 -4.90 47.53 -0.64
CA LEU A 26 -4.20 46.86 0.47
C LEU A 26 -5.14 46.00 1.32
N ARG A 27 -6.37 46.46 1.59
CA ARG A 27 -7.36 45.67 2.33
C ARG A 27 -7.79 44.43 1.55
N LEU A 28 -8.01 44.55 0.24
CA LEU A 28 -8.37 43.42 -0.62
C LEU A 28 -7.20 42.43 -0.73
N ALA A 29 -5.97 42.91 -0.92
CA ALA A 29 -4.78 42.06 -0.92
C ALA A 29 -4.63 41.27 0.39
N LYS A 30 -4.77 41.93 1.54
CA LYS A 30 -4.77 41.27 2.86
C LYS A 30 -5.87 40.22 2.99
N GLN A 31 -7.07 40.50 2.48
CA GLN A 31 -8.18 39.54 2.50
C GLN A 31 -7.88 38.33 1.62
N VAL A 32 -7.38 38.53 0.40
CA VAL A 32 -7.00 37.43 -0.51
C VAL A 32 -5.92 36.56 0.11
N ILE A 33 -4.87 37.15 0.69
CA ILE A 33 -3.80 36.40 1.37
C ILE A 33 -4.38 35.57 2.53
N LYS A 34 -5.26 36.15 3.35
CA LYS A 34 -5.92 35.43 4.45
C LYS A 34 -6.80 34.28 3.96
N GLU A 35 -7.57 34.49 2.89
CA GLU A 35 -8.41 33.46 2.29
C GLU A 35 -7.57 32.34 1.67
N ALA A 36 -6.48 32.67 0.97
CA ALA A 36 -5.54 31.72 0.42
C ALA A 36 -4.87 30.88 1.51
N ALA A 37 -4.43 31.49 2.61
CA ALA A 37 -3.88 30.78 3.75
C ALA A 37 -4.90 29.82 4.38
N ARG A 38 -6.14 30.29 4.59
CA ARG A 38 -7.23 29.44 5.12
C ARG A 38 -7.54 28.27 4.20
N ASN A 39 -7.60 28.50 2.89
CA ASN A 39 -7.87 27.45 1.91
C ASN A 39 -6.71 26.45 1.87
N LYS A 40 -5.46 26.90 1.93
CA LYS A 40 -4.28 26.02 2.05
C LYS A 40 -4.38 25.11 3.28
N SER A 41 -4.71 25.65 4.45
CA SER A 41 -4.90 24.84 5.67
C SER A 41 -6.03 23.82 5.51
N LYS A 42 -7.16 24.20 4.89
CA LYS A 42 -8.25 23.27 4.59
C LYS A 42 -7.81 22.17 3.64
N SER A 43 -7.10 22.50 2.57
CA SER A 43 -6.60 21.51 1.60
C SER A 43 -5.63 20.54 2.24
N VAL A 44 -4.71 21.00 3.10
CA VAL A 44 -3.80 20.12 3.86
C VAL A 44 -4.59 19.18 4.78
N HIS A 45 -5.61 19.68 5.47
CA HIS A 45 -6.45 18.85 6.34
C HIS A 45 -7.26 17.82 5.53
N MET A 46 -7.83 18.21 4.38
CA MET A 46 -8.52 17.29 3.48
C MET A 46 -7.57 16.24 2.92
N LEU A 47 -6.34 16.61 2.54
CA LEU A 47 -5.33 15.66 2.06
C LEU A 47 -4.99 14.62 3.13
N LYS A 48 -4.75 15.05 4.39
CA LYS A 48 -4.50 14.12 5.50
C LYS A 48 -5.65 13.14 5.72
N ARG A 49 -6.90 13.63 5.60
CA ARG A 49 -8.09 12.77 5.67
C ARG A 49 -8.13 11.80 4.51
N ASN A 50 -7.91 12.28 3.28
CA ASN A 50 -7.87 11.47 2.07
C ASN A 50 -6.90 10.29 2.19
N VAL A 51 -5.67 10.56 2.63
CA VAL A 51 -4.66 9.51 2.85
C VAL A 51 -5.13 8.47 3.88
N LEU A 52 -5.78 8.90 4.96
CA LEU A 52 -6.32 7.97 5.95
C LEU A 52 -7.46 7.12 5.39
N GLY A 53 -8.38 7.70 4.61
CA GLY A 53 -9.48 6.91 4.05
C GLY A 53 -9.04 5.99 2.92
N GLU A 54 -8.04 6.37 2.11
CA GLU A 54 -7.41 5.45 1.14
C GLU A 54 -6.75 4.27 1.86
N LYS A 55 -6.05 4.52 2.97
CA LYS A 55 -5.51 3.45 3.84
C LYS A 55 -6.61 2.53 4.36
N LEU A 56 -7.69 3.09 4.88
CA LEU A 56 -8.82 2.31 5.38
C LEU A 56 -9.54 1.53 4.28
N LEU A 57 -9.68 2.11 3.09
CA LEU A 57 -10.29 1.46 1.95
C LEU A 57 -9.49 0.23 1.53
N TRP A 58 -8.15 0.35 1.48
CA TRP A 58 -7.27 -0.80 1.24
C TRP A 58 -7.53 -1.91 2.26
N PHE A 59 -7.61 -1.58 3.56
CA PHE A 59 -7.89 -2.60 4.58
C PHE A 59 -9.24 -3.26 4.37
N GLN A 60 -10.28 -2.49 4.04
CA GLN A 60 -11.61 -3.01 3.77
C GLN A 60 -11.64 -3.97 2.59
N GLU A 61 -10.96 -3.64 1.49
CA GLU A 61 -10.87 -4.47 0.27
C GLU A 61 -10.13 -5.80 0.52
N HIS A 62 -9.21 -5.81 1.48
CA HIS A 62 -8.41 -7.00 1.83
C HIS A 62 -8.95 -7.75 3.06
N LEU A 63 -10.16 -7.40 3.54
CA LEU A 63 -10.84 -8.22 4.54
C LEU A 63 -11.32 -9.52 3.92
N GLN A 64 -11.15 -10.62 4.65
CA GLN A 64 -11.67 -11.91 4.24
C GLN A 64 -13.15 -11.98 4.61
N SER A 65 -14.00 -12.31 3.62
CA SER A 65 -15.46 -12.38 3.81
C SER A 65 -15.87 -13.50 4.76
N ASP A 66 -15.06 -14.56 4.81
CA ASP A 66 -15.31 -15.78 5.56
C ASP A 66 -15.13 -15.63 7.09
N ILE A 67 -14.48 -14.54 7.50
CA ILE A 67 -14.05 -14.34 8.87
C ILE A 67 -14.99 -13.38 9.58
N LEU A 68 -15.78 -13.88 10.51
CA LEU A 68 -16.71 -13.04 11.29
C LEU A 68 -16.03 -12.43 12.53
N VAL A 69 -14.98 -13.06 13.03
CA VAL A 69 -14.23 -12.64 14.20
C VAL A 69 -12.74 -12.65 13.88
N TYR A 70 -12.14 -11.46 13.89
CA TYR A 70 -10.70 -11.32 13.69
C TYR A 70 -9.94 -11.59 14.98
N THR A 71 -8.91 -12.44 14.89
CA THR A 71 -7.93 -12.62 15.96
C THR A 71 -6.79 -11.58 15.82
N PRO A 72 -6.04 -11.28 16.89
CA PRO A 72 -4.87 -10.41 16.83
C PRO A 72 -3.80 -10.91 15.84
N GLU A 73 -3.69 -12.22 15.67
CA GLU A 73 -2.76 -12.85 14.72
C GLU A 73 -3.16 -12.54 13.27
N LEU A 74 -4.43 -12.75 12.92
CA LEU A 74 -4.95 -12.42 11.60
C LEU A 74 -4.86 -10.91 11.30
N LEU A 75 -5.10 -10.08 12.32
CA LEU A 75 -4.91 -8.64 12.19
C LEU A 75 -3.43 -8.28 11.94
N SER A 76 -2.50 -8.95 12.64
CA SER A 76 -1.06 -8.78 12.38
C SER A 76 -0.70 -9.18 10.94
N GLU A 77 -1.22 -10.30 10.45
CA GLU A 77 -1.00 -10.73 9.05
C GLU A 77 -1.59 -9.73 8.05
N LEU A 78 -2.79 -9.22 8.29
CA LEU A 78 -3.41 -8.20 7.44
C LEU A 78 -2.57 -6.91 7.39
N ILE A 79 -2.02 -6.48 8.53
CA ILE A 79 -1.11 -5.33 8.61
C ILE A 79 0.20 -5.61 7.87
N GLN A 80 0.76 -6.82 7.98
CA GLN A 80 1.96 -7.20 7.23
C GLN A 80 1.71 -7.16 5.72
N LYS A 81 0.55 -7.67 5.26
CA LYS A 81 0.12 -7.53 3.85
C LYS A 81 0.03 -6.07 3.42
N TYR A 82 -0.46 -5.18 4.30
CA TYR A 82 -0.51 -3.74 4.01
C TYR A 82 0.88 -3.13 3.82
N ILE A 83 1.84 -3.50 4.66
CA ILE A 83 3.23 -3.02 4.57
C ILE A 83 3.91 -3.57 3.30
N ALA A 84 3.62 -4.81 2.94
CA ALA A 84 4.20 -5.49 1.77
C ALA A 84 3.47 -5.20 0.44
N ARG A 85 2.44 -4.36 0.43
CA ARG A 85 1.55 -4.15 -0.74
C ARG A 85 2.25 -3.68 -2.02
N ASN A 86 3.45 -3.11 -1.92
CA ASN A 86 4.24 -2.61 -3.06
C ASN A 86 5.52 -3.44 -3.30
N ASP A 87 5.65 -4.61 -2.67
CA ASP A 87 6.87 -5.42 -2.77
C ASP A 87 7.05 -5.96 -4.20
N GLU A 88 5.97 -6.37 -4.85
CA GLU A 88 5.99 -6.77 -6.27
C GLU A 88 6.49 -5.63 -7.18
N GLU A 89 6.08 -4.38 -6.92
CA GLU A 89 6.55 -3.22 -7.70
C GLU A 89 8.05 -2.96 -7.48
N LEU A 90 8.54 -3.14 -6.25
CA LEU A 90 9.98 -3.03 -5.95
C LEU A 90 10.79 -4.11 -6.66
N GLU A 91 10.32 -5.36 -6.65
CA GLU A 91 10.95 -6.47 -7.36
C GLU A 91 11.04 -6.22 -8.87
N GLN A 92 9.95 -5.73 -9.47
CA GLN A 92 9.93 -5.37 -10.90
C GLN A 92 10.94 -4.25 -11.22
N ILE A 93 11.08 -3.24 -10.37
CA ILE A 93 12.07 -2.17 -10.55
C ILE A 93 13.49 -2.73 -10.42
N GLN A 94 13.75 -3.57 -9.42
CA GLN A 94 15.05 -4.21 -9.21
C GLN A 94 15.45 -5.09 -10.40
N LEU A 95 14.53 -5.87 -10.96
CA LEU A 95 14.76 -6.68 -12.16
C LEU A 95 15.09 -5.81 -13.39
N LYS A 96 14.41 -4.67 -13.56
CA LYS A 96 14.73 -3.74 -14.66
C LYS A 96 16.12 -3.12 -14.50
N HIS A 97 16.57 -2.88 -13.27
CA HIS A 97 17.93 -2.39 -13.01
C HIS A 97 18.99 -3.44 -13.28
N SER A 98 18.74 -4.71 -12.97
CA SER A 98 19.73 -5.78 -13.18
C SER A 98 20.03 -6.06 -14.66
N ILE A 99 19.04 -5.87 -15.55
CA ILE A 99 19.16 -6.11 -17.00
C ILE A 99 19.97 -5.00 -17.72
N GLY A 100 20.12 -3.81 -17.11
CA GLY A 100 20.67 -2.62 -17.76
C GLY A 100 21.89 -2.02 -17.07
N GLN A 101 23.03 -2.73 -17.05
CA GLN A 101 24.29 -2.34 -16.35
C GLN A 101 24.85 -0.93 -16.68
N ARG A 102 24.35 -0.23 -17.71
CA ARG A 102 24.88 1.08 -18.15
C ARG A 102 23.84 2.21 -18.22
N LYS A 103 22.59 2.00 -17.78
CA LYS A 103 21.54 3.04 -17.82
C LYS A 103 21.31 3.63 -16.43
N ASN A 104 21.10 4.94 -16.39
CA ASN A 104 20.72 5.71 -15.19
C ASN A 104 19.56 5.03 -14.44
N ARG A 105 19.49 5.11 -13.10
CA ARG A 105 18.47 4.44 -12.25
C ARG A 105 17.04 4.84 -12.67
N GLN A 106 16.46 4.11 -13.63
CA GLN A 106 15.09 4.36 -14.09
C GLN A 106 14.14 4.13 -12.92
N HIS A 107 13.14 4.99 -12.75
CA HIS A 107 12.20 4.91 -11.61
C HIS A 107 12.79 5.16 -10.21
N ALA A 108 14.01 5.71 -10.08
CA ALA A 108 14.62 6.00 -8.77
C ALA A 108 13.68 6.76 -7.81
N SER A 109 13.01 7.82 -8.28
CA SER A 109 12.10 8.60 -7.43
C SER A 109 10.90 7.78 -6.92
N ARG A 110 10.39 6.83 -7.70
CA ARG A 110 9.27 5.98 -7.29
C ARG A 110 9.75 4.90 -6.31
N GLU A 111 10.88 4.27 -6.62
CA GLU A 111 11.54 3.30 -5.76
C GLU A 111 11.83 3.90 -4.37
N ASP A 112 12.36 5.12 -4.32
CA ASP A 112 12.70 5.81 -3.07
C ASP A 112 11.41 6.19 -2.30
N ALA A 113 10.34 6.61 -2.99
CA ALA A 113 9.06 6.90 -2.36
C ALA A 113 8.40 5.66 -1.74
N ILE A 114 8.48 4.49 -2.42
CA ILE A 114 7.96 3.23 -1.88
C ILE A 114 8.78 2.79 -0.68
N ARG A 115 10.12 2.78 -0.78
CA ARG A 115 11.00 2.39 0.33
C ARG A 115 10.75 3.26 1.57
N LEU A 116 10.69 4.58 1.40
CA LEU A 116 10.40 5.50 2.50
C LEU A 116 9.03 5.24 3.13
N THR A 117 8.01 4.95 2.31
CA THR A 117 6.67 4.63 2.82
C THR A 117 6.66 3.31 3.58
N LYS A 118 7.33 2.28 3.05
CA LYS A 118 7.44 0.96 3.69
C LYS A 118 8.19 1.03 5.02
N GLU A 119 9.30 1.74 5.06
CA GLU A 119 10.07 1.99 6.28
C GLU A 119 9.22 2.70 7.33
N ARG A 120 8.53 3.79 6.95
CA ARG A 120 7.63 4.50 7.87
C ARG A 120 6.50 3.61 8.39
N ASP A 121 5.84 2.85 7.52
CA ASP A 121 4.73 1.97 7.92
C ASP A 121 5.24 0.87 8.88
N LEU A 122 6.47 0.35 8.66
CA LEU A 122 7.13 -0.62 9.54
C LEU A 122 7.53 -0.02 10.90
N GLU A 123 8.07 1.19 10.91
CA GLU A 123 8.37 1.93 12.15
C GLU A 123 7.10 2.21 12.95
N GLU A 124 6.01 2.61 12.28
CA GLU A 124 4.71 2.78 12.91
C GLU A 124 4.25 1.47 13.54
N PHE A 125 4.32 0.34 12.82
CA PHE A 125 3.88 -0.95 13.34
C PHE A 125 4.72 -1.46 14.53
N ASN A 126 6.03 -1.25 14.49
CA ASN A 126 6.92 -1.68 15.57
C ASN A 126 6.87 -0.75 16.80
N GLY A 127 6.60 0.54 16.59
CA GLY A 127 6.58 1.55 17.65
C GLY A 127 5.17 1.99 18.05
N SER A 128 4.69 3.06 17.43
CA SER A 128 3.50 3.81 17.88
C SER A 128 2.15 3.16 17.58
N GLY A 129 2.13 2.20 16.66
CA GLY A 129 0.97 1.49 16.14
C GLY A 129 0.35 2.15 14.91
N ILE A 130 -0.07 1.29 13.97
CA ILE A 130 -0.80 1.67 12.76
C ILE A 130 -2.24 1.99 13.15
N GLU A 131 -2.68 3.21 12.83
CA GLU A 131 -4.07 3.65 13.04
C GLU A 131 -5.01 3.01 12.01
N MET A 132 -6.05 2.32 12.50
CA MET A 132 -7.15 1.73 11.72
C MET A 132 -8.40 1.50 12.58
N VAL A 133 -9.50 1.02 11.97
CA VAL A 133 -10.72 0.66 12.69
C VAL A 133 -10.46 -0.57 13.57
N ASP A 134 -11.06 -0.59 14.77
CA ASP A 134 -10.99 -1.69 15.71
C ASP A 134 -11.80 -2.91 15.22
N ILE A 135 -11.24 -3.67 14.27
CA ILE A 135 -11.91 -4.83 13.65
C ILE A 135 -11.93 -6.08 14.55
N LEU A 136 -11.24 -6.05 15.69
CA LEU A 136 -11.31 -7.11 16.70
C LEU A 136 -12.68 -7.15 17.40
N VAL A 137 -13.44 -6.04 17.32
CA VAL A 137 -14.82 -5.98 17.77
C VAL A 137 -15.75 -6.34 16.60
N PRO A 138 -16.53 -7.43 16.67
CA PRO A 138 -17.33 -7.92 15.53
C PRO A 138 -18.36 -6.89 15.04
N LYS A 139 -18.96 -6.12 15.95
CA LYS A 139 -19.89 -5.03 15.60
C LYS A 139 -19.22 -3.94 14.75
N MET A 140 -17.95 -3.64 15.03
CA MET A 140 -17.20 -2.64 14.27
C MET A 140 -16.75 -3.21 12.92
N LEU A 141 -16.39 -4.49 12.86
CA LEU A 141 -16.08 -5.19 11.60
C LEU A 141 -17.27 -5.14 10.62
N GLU A 142 -18.48 -5.43 11.09
CA GLU A 142 -19.69 -5.35 10.25
C GLU A 142 -19.94 -3.93 9.73
N ALA A 143 -19.75 -2.91 10.58
CA ALA A 143 -19.88 -1.52 10.19
C ALA A 143 -18.80 -1.13 9.17
N PHE A 144 -17.58 -1.61 9.36
CA PHE A 144 -16.44 -1.34 8.48
C PHE A 144 -16.60 -2.02 7.11
N ARG A 145 -17.16 -3.23 7.05
CA ARG A 145 -17.51 -3.89 5.77
C ARG A 145 -18.52 -3.11 4.95
N LYS A 146 -19.51 -2.49 5.60
CA LYS A 146 -20.58 -1.70 4.95
C LYS A 146 -20.18 -0.26 4.67
N TRP A 147 -18.95 0.13 5.01
CA TRP A 147 -18.49 1.49 4.81
C TRP A 147 -18.26 1.79 3.32
N ASP A 148 -18.63 2.98 2.88
CA ASP A 148 -18.63 3.41 1.47
C ASP A 148 -17.50 4.41 1.16
N GLY A 149 -16.46 4.46 1.99
CA GLY A 149 -15.39 5.45 1.86
C GLY A 149 -15.76 6.84 2.39
N ASN A 150 -16.99 7.07 2.87
CA ASN A 150 -17.42 8.38 3.36
C ASN A 150 -16.89 8.66 4.79
N TYR A 151 -16.03 9.68 4.92
CA TYR A 151 -15.46 10.11 6.21
C TYR A 151 -16.49 10.47 7.29
N GLY A 152 -17.70 10.90 6.92
CA GLY A 152 -18.73 11.24 7.90
C GLY A 152 -19.14 10.05 8.76
N ARG A 153 -19.10 8.84 8.18
CA ARG A 153 -19.43 7.59 8.88
C ARG A 153 -18.27 7.01 9.69
N LEU A 154 -17.03 7.42 9.41
CA LEU A 154 -15.86 7.00 10.20
C LEU A 154 -15.95 7.44 11.66
N GLY A 155 -16.58 8.58 11.94
CA GLY A 155 -16.76 9.07 13.32
C GLY A 155 -17.64 8.18 14.20
N LEU A 156 -18.40 7.26 13.61
CA LEU A 156 -19.21 6.28 14.34
C LEU A 156 -18.42 5.03 14.72
N MET A 157 -17.33 4.75 14.00
CA MET A 157 -16.48 3.59 14.22
C MET A 157 -15.33 3.93 15.16
N LYS A 158 -14.96 2.98 16.01
CA LYS A 158 -13.84 3.16 16.93
C LYS A 158 -12.53 2.98 16.17
N MET A 159 -11.73 4.04 16.13
CA MET A 159 -10.35 3.99 15.62
C MET A 159 -9.41 3.55 16.76
N ALA A 160 -8.46 2.68 16.44
CA ALA A 160 -7.45 2.18 17.37
C ALA A 160 -6.08 2.13 16.67
N LYS A 161 -5.01 2.12 17.47
CA LYS A 161 -3.65 1.95 16.98
C LYS A 161 -3.16 0.56 17.31
N PHE A 162 -2.67 -0.16 16.31
CA PHE A 162 -2.17 -1.53 16.47
C PHE A 162 -0.67 -1.56 16.21
N SER A 163 0.10 -1.81 17.27
CA SER A 163 1.52 -2.15 17.17
C SER A 163 1.72 -3.64 17.42
N ARG A 164 2.87 -4.16 17.00
CA ARG A 164 3.25 -5.57 17.24
C ARG A 164 3.08 -5.95 18.72
N SER A 165 3.66 -5.17 19.63
CA SER A 165 3.55 -5.42 21.07
C SER A 165 2.13 -5.20 21.63
N SER A 166 1.30 -4.36 20.98
CA SER A 166 -0.09 -4.19 21.38
C SER A 166 -0.94 -5.40 21.02
N LEU A 167 -0.68 -6.03 19.87
CA LEU A 167 -1.38 -7.23 19.42
C LEU A 167 -1.00 -8.46 20.26
N GLU A 168 0.29 -8.61 20.59
CA GLU A 168 0.79 -9.70 21.46
C GLU A 168 0.15 -9.67 22.86
N ARG A 169 -0.07 -8.47 23.41
CA ARG A 169 -0.69 -8.28 24.73
C ARG A 169 -2.22 -8.21 24.67
N TYR A 170 -2.81 -8.31 23.49
CA TYR A 170 -4.24 -8.08 23.34
C TYR A 170 -5.02 -9.21 24.02
N LYS A 171 -5.84 -8.85 25.01
CA LYS A 171 -6.74 -9.79 25.65
C LYS A 171 -7.96 -9.94 24.76
N LEU A 172 -8.15 -11.15 24.22
CA LEU A 172 -9.36 -11.49 23.46
C LEU A 172 -10.59 -11.16 24.30
N LEU A 173 -11.50 -10.37 23.73
CA LEU A 173 -12.80 -10.16 24.33
C LEU A 173 -13.56 -11.50 24.31
N PRO A 174 -14.43 -11.77 25.28
CA PRO A 174 -15.30 -12.94 25.23
C PRO A 174 -16.19 -12.82 23.98
N VAL A 175 -15.92 -13.67 23.00
CA VAL A 175 -16.73 -13.77 21.78
C VAL A 175 -17.88 -14.73 22.08
N SER A 176 -19.10 -14.38 21.68
CA SER A 176 -20.26 -15.25 21.81
C SER A 176 -20.04 -16.53 20.99
N LYS A 177 -20.29 -17.69 21.60
CA LYS A 177 -20.13 -19.02 20.96
C LYS A 177 -20.85 -19.11 19.61
N GLU A 178 -22.01 -18.50 19.48
CA GLU A 178 -22.79 -18.41 18.23
C GLU A 178 -22.03 -17.78 17.06
N LEU A 179 -21.16 -16.79 17.29
CA LEU A 179 -20.39 -16.16 16.21
C LEU A 179 -19.27 -17.07 15.72
N LEU A 180 -18.67 -17.83 16.64
CA LEU A 180 -17.62 -18.78 16.31
C LEU A 180 -18.20 -19.97 15.51
N GLU A 181 -19.34 -20.50 15.96
CA GLU A 181 -20.07 -21.56 15.23
C GLU A 181 -20.50 -21.11 13.83
N LYS A 182 -20.94 -19.85 13.66
CA LYS A 182 -21.24 -19.29 12.34
C LYS A 182 -20.01 -19.18 11.45
N GLN A 183 -18.86 -18.82 12.01
CA GLN A 183 -17.60 -18.75 11.27
C GLN A 183 -17.14 -20.15 10.83
N ASP A 184 -17.26 -21.15 11.70
CA ASP A 184 -16.90 -22.54 11.39
C ASP A 184 -17.81 -23.14 10.30
N ALA A 185 -19.12 -22.86 10.36
CA ALA A 185 -20.07 -23.26 9.32
C ALA A 185 -19.72 -22.64 7.95
N LEU A 186 -19.37 -21.35 7.95
CA LEU A 186 -19.03 -20.61 6.74
C LEU A 186 -17.69 -21.06 6.12
N ARG A 187 -16.74 -21.51 6.95
CA ARG A 187 -15.51 -22.13 6.47
C ARG A 187 -15.77 -23.51 5.85
N SER A 188 -16.69 -24.28 6.44
CA SER A 188 -17.07 -25.61 5.94
C SER A 188 -17.73 -25.58 4.56
N GLU A 189 -18.55 -24.57 4.25
CA GLU A 189 -19.17 -24.41 2.92
C GLU A 189 -18.15 -24.03 1.83
N THR A 190 -17.15 -23.21 2.16
CA THR A 190 -16.09 -22.85 1.20
C THR A 190 -15.09 -23.97 0.92
N ALA A 191 -14.98 -24.95 1.82
CA ALA A 191 -14.05 -26.07 1.68
C ALA A 191 -14.58 -27.18 0.74
N THR A 192 -15.90 -27.24 0.50
CA THR A 192 -16.51 -28.29 -0.36
C THR A 192 -16.43 -28.00 -1.86
N ASP A 193 -16.02 -26.79 -2.28
CA ASP A 193 -15.97 -26.37 -3.70
C ASP A 193 -14.59 -26.57 -4.37
N VAL A 194 -13.61 -27.22 -3.72
CA VAL A 194 -12.23 -27.42 -4.27
C VAL A 194 -11.91 -28.91 -4.53
N MET A 195 -12.92 -29.78 -4.65
CA MET A 195 -12.72 -31.20 -4.97
C MET A 195 -13.66 -31.68 -6.08
N ASP A 196 -13.48 -31.15 -7.28
CA ASP A 196 -13.80 -31.89 -8.53
C ASP A 196 -12.87 -31.35 -9.63
N GLY A 197 -11.74 -32.02 -9.79
CA GLY A 197 -10.75 -31.77 -10.84
C GLY A 197 -10.11 -33.11 -11.15
N ASP A 198 -10.74 -33.82 -12.08
CA ASP A 198 -10.41 -35.17 -12.55
C ASP A 198 -8.91 -35.41 -12.75
N GLU A 199 -8.37 -36.42 -12.06
CA GLU A 199 -7.14 -37.12 -12.44
C GLU A 199 -7.47 -38.07 -13.61
N GLU A 200 -7.27 -37.62 -14.85
CA GLU A 200 -7.03 -38.57 -15.94
C GLU A 200 -5.57 -39.03 -15.89
N LYS A 201 -5.35 -40.23 -15.36
CA LYS A 201 -4.11 -40.99 -15.52
C LYS A 201 -4.06 -41.55 -16.94
N GLU A 202 -3.26 -40.94 -17.82
CA GLU A 202 -2.76 -41.66 -18.99
C GLU A 202 -1.56 -42.52 -18.59
N GLU A 203 -1.83 -43.82 -18.52
CA GLU A 203 -0.86 -44.91 -18.51
C GLU A 203 -0.21 -44.99 -19.90
N MET A 204 1.06 -44.56 -20.03
CA MET A 204 1.88 -44.84 -21.21
C MET A 204 2.91 -45.90 -20.87
N ASP A 205 2.62 -47.13 -21.31
CA ASP A 205 3.53 -48.25 -21.34
C ASP A 205 4.39 -48.26 -22.64
N LEU A 206 5.69 -48.52 -22.42
CA LEU A 206 6.66 -49.22 -23.29
C LEU A 206 7.04 -48.60 -24.66
N ASP A 207 8.33 -48.27 -24.83
CA ASP A 207 9.25 -49.23 -25.45
C ASP A 207 10.75 -48.87 -25.29
N CYS A 208 11.52 -49.88 -24.91
CA CYS A 208 12.98 -49.91 -24.98
C CYS A 208 13.42 -50.16 -26.42
N GLN A 209 14.27 -49.29 -26.99
CA GLN A 209 15.19 -49.72 -28.05
C GLN A 209 16.59 -49.17 -27.82
N ASP A 210 17.48 -50.15 -27.71
CA ASP A 210 18.93 -50.12 -27.72
C ASP A 210 19.47 -49.54 -29.04
N ALA A 211 20.46 -48.66 -28.94
CA ALA A 211 21.44 -48.40 -29.98
C ALA A 211 22.67 -47.70 -29.38
N GLY A 212 23.70 -48.48 -29.05
CA GLY A 212 25.02 -47.95 -28.75
C GLY A 212 25.69 -47.29 -29.96
N SER A 213 26.56 -46.31 -29.70
CA SER A 213 27.83 -46.15 -30.43
C SER A 213 28.74 -45.13 -29.72
N GLU A 214 30.01 -45.50 -29.72
CA GLU A 214 31.17 -44.83 -29.14
C GLU A 214 31.51 -43.53 -29.88
N SER A 215 32.18 -42.58 -29.22
CA SER A 215 33.52 -42.09 -29.61
C SER A 215 33.92 -40.77 -28.94
N GLU A 216 35.05 -40.86 -28.23
CA GLU A 216 36.23 -40.00 -28.30
C GLU A 216 36.17 -38.45 -28.27
N SER A 217 36.84 -37.95 -27.22
CA SER A 217 37.97 -37.00 -27.27
C SER A 217 37.72 -35.49 -27.33
N GLY A 218 38.53 -34.75 -26.55
CA GLY A 218 39.01 -33.45 -27.00
C GLY A 218 38.87 -32.25 -26.05
N LEU A 219 39.21 -32.35 -24.77
CA LEU A 219 39.49 -31.14 -23.97
C LEU A 219 40.92 -30.66 -24.24
N LYS A 220 41.04 -29.76 -25.22
CA LYS A 220 42.26 -29.02 -25.54
C LYS A 220 42.42 -27.86 -24.56
N SER A 221 43.45 -27.98 -23.71
CA SER A 221 44.13 -26.88 -23.04
C SER A 221 44.71 -25.91 -24.07
N SER A 222 44.43 -24.61 -23.93
CA SER A 222 45.31 -23.56 -24.48
C SER A 222 45.23 -22.31 -23.62
N CYS A 223 46.41 -21.95 -23.14
CA CYS A 223 46.76 -20.74 -22.41
C CYS A 223 46.56 -19.50 -23.30
N ASP A 224 46.35 -18.34 -22.67
CA ASP A 224 47.12 -17.15 -23.00
C ASP A 224 47.13 -16.17 -21.80
N GLU A 225 48.35 -15.89 -21.35
CA GLU A 225 48.70 -14.74 -20.52
C GLU A 225 48.54 -13.46 -21.34
N VAL A 226 48.02 -12.39 -20.74
CA VAL A 226 48.45 -11.04 -21.07
C VAL A 226 48.54 -10.21 -19.79
N THR A 227 49.72 -9.65 -19.64
CA THR A 227 50.22 -8.68 -18.66
C THR A 227 49.42 -7.38 -18.63
N GLY A 228 49.44 -6.67 -17.50
CA GLY A 228 48.81 -5.36 -17.38
C GLY A 228 49.14 -4.67 -16.08
N ASP A 229 50.24 -3.92 -16.12
CA ASP A 229 50.85 -3.10 -15.09
C ASP A 229 49.88 -2.22 -14.29
N GLY A 230 50.20 -2.06 -13.00
CA GLY A 230 49.57 -1.06 -12.15
C GLY A 230 50.11 0.33 -12.40
N GLU A 231 49.27 1.34 -12.12
CA GLU A 231 49.68 2.56 -11.42
C GLU A 231 48.46 3.18 -10.71
N PRO A 232 48.64 3.80 -9.53
CA PRO A 232 47.58 4.46 -8.77
C PRO A 232 47.50 5.95 -9.13
N PHE A 233 46.28 6.48 -9.33
CA PHE A 233 46.09 7.93 -9.49
C PHE A 233 45.47 8.56 -8.25
N SER A 234 46.18 9.57 -7.79
CA SER A 234 46.06 10.34 -6.55
C SER A 234 44.90 11.34 -6.52
N ASP A 235 44.59 11.74 -5.29
CA ASP A 235 43.72 12.84 -4.87
C ASP A 235 43.92 14.16 -5.65
N LYS A 236 42.79 14.81 -5.92
CA LYS A 236 42.61 16.26 -5.87
C LYS A 236 41.15 16.63 -5.64
#